data_AF-A0A7C1QJR6-F1
#
_entry.id   AF-A0A7C1QJR6-F1
#
_cell.length_a   1.000
_cell.length_b   1.000
_cell.length_c   1.000
_cell.angle_alpha   90.00
_cell.angle_beta   90.00
_cell.angle_gamma   90.00
#
_symmetry.space_group_name_H-M   'P 1'
#
loop_
_entity.id
_entity.type
_entity.pdbx_description
1 polymer ?
#
loop_
_entity_poly.entity_id
_entity_poly.type
_entity_poly.pdbx_seq_one_letter_code
_entity_poly.pdbx_strand_id
1 'polypeptide(L)' 'MKYEQRKDGDEFCISPEHYIKCCDCGLVHKIKVKKYKGKFYLRIWQDKRRTGQVRRRSE' A
#
# COMPACT_ATOMS: atom_id res chain seq x y z
N MET A 1 -8.01 1.13 12.00
CA MET A 1 -6.75 0.81 11.31
C MET A 1 -6.20 2.11 10.74
N LYS A 2 -5.09 2.60 11.29
CA LYS A 2 -4.36 3.76 10.76
C LYS A 2 -3.51 3.23 9.60
N TYR A 3 -3.74 3.73 8.39
CA TYR A 3 -2.86 3.44 7.26
C TYR A 3 -1.78 4.51 7.24
N GLU A 4 -0.53 4.13 7.01
CA GLU A 4 0.52 5.12 6.81
C GLU A 4 0.27 5.86 5.49
N GLN A 5 0.16 7.18 5.59
CA GLN A 5 0.26 8.07 4.44
C GLN A 5 1.75 8.33 4.23
N ARG A 6 2.21 8.14 2.99
CA ARG A 6 3.58 8.42 2.56
C ARG A 6 3.55 9.48 1.48
N LYS A 7 4.57 10.33 1.46
CA LYS A 7 4.77 11.37 0.44
C LYS A 7 5.75 10.87 -0.62
N ASP A 8 5.76 11.57 -1.75
CA ASP A 8 6.75 11.32 -2.79
C ASP A 8 8.17 11.57 -2.25
N GLY A 9 9.09 10.63 -2.49
CA GLY A 9 10.45 10.64 -1.94
C GLY A 9 10.64 9.97 -0.57
N ASP A 10 9.58 9.48 0.09
CA ASP A 10 9.73 8.78 1.38
C ASP A 10 10.35 7.37 1.20
N GLU A 11 11.47 7.10 1.87
CA GLU A 11 12.01 5.75 2.03
C GLU A 11 11.36 5.03 3.22
N PHE A 12 10.97 3.76 3.05
CA PHE A 12 10.40 2.96 4.14
C PHE A 12 10.75 1.48 3.99
N CYS A 13 10.85 0.80 5.13
CA CYS A 13 11.14 -0.63 5.17
C CYS A 13 9.86 -1.42 4.86
N ILE A 14 9.91 -2.22 3.79
CA ILE A 14 8.76 -3.01 3.32
C ILE A 14 8.73 -4.37 4.02
N SER A 15 7.61 -4.67 4.68
CA SER A 15 7.24 -6.03 5.05
C SER A 15 6.75 -6.81 3.81
N PRO A 16 6.86 -8.15 3.77
CA PRO A 16 6.46 -8.97 2.61
C PRO A 16 5.02 -8.73 2.13
N GLU A 17 4.13 -8.34 3.05
CA GLU A 17 2.83 -7.74 2.76
C GLU A 17 2.75 -6.36 3.43
N HIS A 18 2.46 -5.33 2.65
CA HIS A 18 2.33 -3.96 3.12
C HIS A 18 1.11 -3.28 2.46
N TYR A 19 0.46 -2.35 3.17
CA TYR A 19 -0.68 -1.60 2.65
C TYR A 19 -0.38 -0.11 2.70
N ILE A 20 -0.54 0.58 1.58
CA ILE A 20 -0.32 2.03 1.47
C ILE A 20 -1.60 2.69 1.02
N LYS A 21 -1.97 3.80 1.68
CA LYS A 21 -2.99 4.71 1.14
C LYS A 21 -2.27 5.67 0.20
N CYS A 22 -2.53 5.57 -1.10
CA CYS A 22 -1.95 6.48 -2.08
C CYS A 22 -2.64 7.85 -1.98
N CYS A 23 -1.84 8.90 -1.85
CA CYS A 23 -2.31 10.27 -1.73
C CYS A 23 -2.88 10.79 -3.06
N ASP A 24 -2.34 10.36 -4.20
CA ASP A 24 -2.75 10.85 -5.53
C ASP A 24 -4.10 10.26 -5.98
N CYS A 25 -4.30 8.96 -5.84
CA CYS A 25 -5.54 8.31 -6.27
C CYS A 25 -6.57 8.12 -5.14
N GLY A 26 -6.17 8.36 -3.88
CA GLY A 26 -7.03 8.15 -2.70
C GLY A 26 -7.40 6.69 -2.43
N LEU A 27 -6.73 5.74 -3.08
CA LEU A 27 -6.99 4.31 -2.99
C LEU A 27 -6.01 3.63 -2.02
N VAL A 28 -6.44 2.50 -1.45
CA VAL A 28 -5.56 1.62 -0.68
C VAL A 28 -4.96 0.59 -1.61
N HIS A 29 -3.63 0.54 -1.67
CA HIS A 29 -2.88 -0.45 -2.43
C HIS A 29 -2.29 -1.48 -1.50
N LYS A 30 -2.33 -2.74 -1.93
CA LYS A 30 -1.60 -3.83 -1.29
C LYS A 30 -0.35 -4.11 -2.10
N ILE A 31 0.79 -4.07 -1.42
CA ILE A 31 2.10 -4.35 -1.97
C ILE A 31 2.55 -5.69 -1.43
N LYS A 32 2.86 -6.62 -2.32
CA LYS A 32 3.60 -7.84 -2.00
C LYS A 32 5.00 -7.77 -2.56
N VAL A 33 5.96 -8.08 -1.70
CA VAL A 33 7.36 -8.19 -2.09
C VAL A 33 7.83 -9.61 -1.92
N LYS A 34 8.35 -10.16 -3.01
CA LYS A 34 8.92 -11.51 -3.04
C LYS A 34 10.36 -11.44 -3.52
N LYS A 35 11.28 -12.01 -2.75
CA LYS A 35 12.66 -12.24 -3.20
C LYS A 35 12.73 -13.61 -3.89
N TYR A 36 13.20 -13.66 -5.12
CA TYR A 36 13.39 -14.91 -5.87
C TYR A 36 14.61 -14.80 -6.77
N LYS A 37 15.54 -15.77 -6.67
CA LYS A 37 16.81 -15.80 -7.41
C LYS A 37 17.58 -14.46 -7.36
N GLY A 38 17.72 -13.88 -6.17
CA GLY A 38 18.42 -12.61 -5.95
C GLY A 38 17.67 -11.36 -6.40
N LYS A 39 16.51 -11.49 -7.06
CA LYS A 39 15.69 -10.36 -7.54
C LYS A 39 14.52 -10.10 -6.60
N PHE A 40 14.15 -8.83 -6.47
CA PHE A 40 12.91 -8.42 -5.79
C PHE A 40 11.80 -8.26 -6.82
N TYR A 41 10.68 -8.89 -6.54
CA TYR A 41 9.45 -8.78 -7.32
C TYR A 41 8.43 -8.03 -6.48
N LEU A 42 8.01 -6.86 -6.96
CA LEU A 42 6.90 -6.12 -6.40
C LEU A 42 5.63 -6.47 -7.17
N ARG A 43 4.57 -6.83 -6.45
CA ARG A 43 3.21 -6.91 -6.99
C ARG A 43 2.35 -5.92 -6.24
N ILE A 44 1.79 -4.96 -6.96
CA ILE A 44 0.92 -3.91 -6.42
C ILE A 44 -0.46 -4.10 -7.03
N TRP A 45 -1.50 -4.05 -6.21
CA TRP A 45 -2.87 -4.01 -6.68
C TRP A 45 -3.74 -3.17 -5.75
N GLN A 46 -4.84 -2.67 -6.33
CA GLN A 46 -5.84 -1.93 -5.59
C GLN A 46 -6.66 -2.87 -4.68
N ASP A 47 -6.77 -2.52 -3.41
CA ASP A 47 -7.71 -3.14 -2.48
C ASP A 47 -8.99 -2.28 -2.40
N LYS A 48 -9.97 -2.60 -3.25
CA LYS A 48 -11.26 -1.89 -3.32
C LYS A 48 -12.03 -1.99 -2.00
N ARG A 49 -11.91 -3.11 -1.27
CA ARG A 49 -12.59 -3.32 0.01
C ARG A 49 -12.04 -2.38 1.09
N ARG A 50 -10.72 -2.34 1.25
CA ARG A 50 -10.06 -1.43 2.22
C ARG A 50 -10.21 0.03 1.82
N THR A 51 -10.19 0.34 0.54
CA THR A 51 -10.52 1.69 0.03
C THR A 51 -11.91 2.12 0.51
N GLY A 52 -12.94 1.29 0.31
CA GLY A 52 -14.29 1.60 0.78
C GLY A 52 -14.38 1.76 2.30
N GLN A 53 -13.64 0.95 3.06
CA GLN A 53 -13.56 1.09 4.52
C GLN A 53 -12.90 2.40 4.96
N VAL A 54 -11.85 2.86 4.28
CA VAL A 54 -11.19 4.15 4.57
C VAL A 54 -12.12 5.31 4.30
N ARG A 55 -12.83 5.31 3.15
CA ARG A 55 -13.79 6.36 2.80
C ARG A 55 -14.90 6.50 3.83
N ARG A 56 -15.55 5.39 4.19
CA ARG A 56 -16.63 5.35 5.20
C ARG A 56 -16.22 5.73 6.63
N ARG A 57 -14.92 5.78 6.93
CA ARG A 57 -14.41 6.22 8.24
C ARG A 57 -13.83 7.63 8.22
N SER A 58 -13.75 8.23 7.03
CA SER A 58 -13.30 9.62 6.85
C SER A 58 -14.49 10.59 6.72
N GLU A 59 -15.70 10.05 6.52
CA GLU A 59 -17.00 10.68 6.86
C GLU A 59 -17.29 10.47 8.35
#